data_AF-A0A9P0JSZ2-F1
#
_entry.id   AF-A0A9P0JSZ2-F1
#
_cell.length_a   1.000
_cell.length_b   1.000
_cell.length_c   1.000
_cell.angle_alpha   90.00
_cell.angle_beta   90.00
_cell.angle_gamma   90.00
#
_symmetry.space_group_name_H-M   'P 1'
#
loop_
_entity.id
_entity.type
_entity.pdbx_description
1 polymer ?
#
loop_
_entity_poly.entity_id
_entity_poly.type
_entity_poly.pdbx_seq_one_letter_code
_entity_poly.pdbx_strand_id
1 'polypeptide(L)'
;MPKVKYYDKSNIDRAVQDVINKVESYRSTELKYGVPKSTIEFKIKHPDHKNTCGPSPVLNEEEEMILVNWILETARKGFPKKANDLKSSVQNFLNEHPRKNLFNNNKPGDGWVKDFLKRHPEIVERSSESVSAASACVSEKDIRLRFSELETYIKKMTWKM
;
A
#
# COMPACT_ATOMS: atom_id res chain seq x y z
N MET A 1 -3.00 10.44 29.32
CA MET A 1 -1.94 9.95 28.40
C MET A 1 -1.13 11.13 27.89
N PRO A 2 0.20 11.03 27.75
CA PRO A 2 1.01 12.10 27.16
C PRO A 2 0.55 12.36 25.72
N LYS A 3 0.41 13.62 25.32
CA LYS A 3 0.08 13.97 23.93
C LYS A 3 1.31 13.72 23.06
N VAL A 4 1.20 12.77 22.13
CA VAL A 4 2.26 12.53 21.13
C VAL A 4 2.30 13.75 20.20
N LYS A 5 3.46 14.40 20.11
CA LYS A 5 3.66 15.50 19.15
C LYS A 5 3.83 14.90 17.76
N TYR A 6 2.99 15.34 16.83
CA TYR A 6 3.10 14.97 15.43
C TYR A 6 4.01 15.97 14.72
N TYR A 7 5.05 15.47 14.07
CA TYR A 7 5.93 16.27 13.22
C TYR A 7 5.75 15.82 11.78
N ASP A 8 5.78 16.78 10.86
CA ASP A 8 5.68 16.48 9.45
C ASP A 8 6.87 15.62 8.98
N LYS A 9 6.58 14.53 8.26
CA LYS A 9 7.59 13.58 7.79
C LYS A 9 8.62 14.28 6.89
N SER A 10 8.16 15.20 6.02
CA SER A 10 9.06 15.95 5.14
C SER A 10 10.04 16.81 5.94
N ASN A 11 9.57 17.47 7.00
CA ASN A 11 10.43 18.28 7.86
C ASN A 11 11.43 17.43 8.66
N ILE A 12 11.06 16.24 9.14
CA ILE A 12 12.00 15.31 9.78
C ILE A 12 13.09 14.90 8.78
N ASP A 13 12.70 14.48 7.57
CA ASP A 13 13.64 13.97 6.57
C ASP A 13 14.61 15.08 6.11
N ARG A 14 14.13 16.31 5.89
CA ARG A 14 14.99 17.47 5.59
C ARG A 14 15.93 17.82 6.74
N ALA A 15 15.42 17.82 7.97
CA ALA A 15 16.23 18.09 9.16
C ALA A 15 17.38 17.08 9.31
N VAL A 16 17.09 15.79 9.08
CA VAL A 16 18.10 14.72 9.11
C VAL A 16 19.15 14.93 8.01
N GLN A 17 18.73 15.27 6.79
CA GLN A 17 19.65 15.51 5.67
C GLN A 17 20.56 16.73 5.91
N ASP A 18 20.04 17.85 6.40
CA ASP A 18 20.83 19.06 6.68
C ASP A 18 21.93 18.79 7.73
N VAL A 19 21.63 17.96 8.73
CA VAL A 19 22.59 17.57 9.77
C VAL A 19 23.62 16.55 9.27
N ILE A 20 23.20 15.55 8.48
CA ILE A 20 24.11 14.56 7.87
C ILE A 20 25.09 15.25 6.92
N ASN A 21 24.60 16.18 6.10
CA ASN A 21 25.41 16.94 5.15
C ASN A 21 26.28 18.03 5.83
N LYS A 22 26.20 18.15 7.16
CA LYS A 22 26.90 19.17 7.98
C LYS A 22 26.63 20.61 7.52
N VAL A 23 25.48 20.87 6.90
CA VAL A 23 25.07 22.20 6.45
C VAL A 23 24.68 23.05 7.64
N GLU A 24 23.97 22.44 8.61
CA GLU A 24 23.51 23.12 9.81
C GLU A 24 23.79 22.30 11.08
N SER A 25 23.89 22.99 12.22
CA SER A 25 23.98 22.34 13.53
C SER A 25 22.61 21.91 14.03
N TYR A 26 22.54 20.87 14.88
CA TYR A 26 21.30 20.38 15.50
C TYR A 26 20.38 21.48 16.03
N ARG A 27 20.95 22.54 16.63
CA ARG A 27 20.20 23.66 17.23
C ARG A 27 19.60 24.59 16.18
N SER A 28 20.31 24.80 15.07
CA SER A 28 19.81 25.56 13.92
C SER A 28 18.65 24.81 13.25
N THR A 29 18.84 23.52 13.01
CA THR A 29 17.85 22.64 12.39
C THR A 29 16.57 22.52 13.22
N GLU A 30 16.69 22.47 14.55
CA GLU A 30 15.55 22.48 15.48
C GLU A 30 14.70 23.75 15.36
N LEU A 31 15.34 24.92 15.28
CA LEU A 31 14.65 26.21 15.09
C LEU A 31 14.02 26.32 13.69
N LYS A 32 14.74 25.84 12.67
CA LYS A 32 14.33 25.94 11.26
C LYS A 32 13.12 25.05 10.92
N TYR A 33 13.13 23.80 11.40
CA TYR A 33 12.11 22.80 11.05
C TYR A 33 11.11 22.52 12.18
N GLY A 34 11.33 23.06 13.39
CA GLY A 34 10.48 22.82 14.55
C GLY A 34 10.52 21.37 15.07
N VAL A 35 11.54 20.60 14.67
CA VAL A 35 11.74 19.20 15.07
C VAL A 35 12.79 19.16 16.19
N PRO A 36 12.48 18.61 17.38
CA PRO A 36 13.44 18.57 18.47
C PRO A 36 14.72 17.84 18.13
N LYS A 37 15.84 18.31 18.68
CA LYS A 37 17.16 17.68 18.53
C LYS A 37 17.13 16.17 18.79
N SER A 38 16.45 15.74 19.85
CA SER A 38 16.37 14.32 20.23
C SER A 38 15.70 13.46 19.16
N THR A 39 14.71 13.99 18.43
CA THR A 39 14.04 13.30 17.33
C THR A 39 14.97 13.16 16.12
N ILE A 40 15.73 14.21 15.81
CA ILE A 40 16.72 14.20 14.71
C ILE A 40 17.84 13.18 15.02
N GLU A 41 18.43 13.25 16.22
CA GLU A 41 19.47 12.30 16.65
C GLU A 41 18.98 10.85 16.65
N PHE A 42 17.76 10.61 17.14
CA PHE A 42 17.16 9.27 17.12
C PHE A 42 17.01 8.75 15.69
N LYS A 43 16.53 9.58 14.76
CA LYS A 43 16.33 9.18 13.36
C LYS A 43 17.63 8.93 12.62
N ILE A 44 18.69 9.67 12.94
CA ILE A 44 20.05 9.41 12.41
C ILE A 44 20.59 8.07 12.92
N LYS A 45 20.39 7.75 14.20
CA LYS A 45 20.82 6.46 14.79
C LYS A 45 19.99 5.27 14.30
N HIS A 46 18.71 5.51 14.02
CA HIS A 46 17.75 4.49 13.62
C HIS A 46 17.00 4.90 12.34
N PRO A 47 17.67 4.91 11.18
CA PRO A 47 17.07 5.35 9.92
C PRO A 47 15.82 4.54 9.57
N ASP A 48 15.87 3.23 9.80
CA ASP A 48 14.79 2.28 9.48
C ASP A 48 13.64 2.28 10.49
N HIS A 49 13.74 3.06 11.58
CA HIS A 49 12.68 3.13 12.56
C HIS A 49 11.45 3.83 11.97
N LYS A 50 10.31 3.15 11.98
CA LYS A 50 9.06 3.73 11.47
C LYS A 50 8.60 4.94 12.29
N ASN A 51 7.89 5.84 11.65
CA ASN A 51 7.34 7.04 12.29
C ASN A 51 5.95 6.81 12.89
N THR A 52 5.38 5.62 12.71
CA THR A 52 4.02 5.25 13.14
C THR A 52 4.06 4.43 14.43
N CYS A 53 3.08 4.66 15.31
CA CYS A 53 2.88 3.83 16.50
C CYS A 53 2.30 2.45 16.12
N GLY A 54 2.65 1.41 16.89
CA GLY A 54 2.13 0.05 16.73
C GLY A 54 3.18 -0.95 16.22
N PRO A 55 2.82 -2.22 15.97
CA PRO A 55 3.67 -3.21 15.30
C PRO A 55 3.81 -2.90 13.81
N SER A 56 4.87 -3.41 13.17
CA SER A 56 5.04 -3.20 11.73
C SER A 56 4.06 -4.12 10.99
N PRO A 57 3.58 -3.73 9.80
CA PRO A 57 2.71 -4.59 9.02
C PRO A 57 3.41 -5.93 8.74
N VAL A 58 2.62 -7.00 8.59
CA VAL A 58 3.15 -8.35 8.32
C VAL A 58 3.83 -8.42 6.93
N LEU A 59 3.35 -7.60 6.00
CA LEU A 59 3.94 -7.41 4.68
C LEU A 59 4.77 -6.13 4.67
N ASN A 60 5.92 -6.17 4.01
CA ASN A 60 6.73 -4.99 3.80
C ASN A 60 6.08 -4.05 2.77
N GLU A 61 6.54 -2.80 2.72
CA GLU A 61 6.01 -1.78 1.80
C GLU A 61 6.06 -2.24 0.34
N GLU A 62 7.17 -2.85 -0.08
CA GLU A 62 7.33 -3.40 -1.44
C GLU A 62 6.33 -4.53 -1.75
N GLU A 63 6.13 -5.45 -0.80
CA GLU A 63 5.20 -6.58 -0.94
C GLU A 63 3.76 -6.08 -1.03
N GLU A 64 3.41 -5.06 -0.24
CA GLU A 64 2.12 -4.42 -0.32
C GLU A 64 1.92 -3.69 -1.65
N MET A 65 2.93 -2.99 -2.16
CA MET A 65 2.84 -2.32 -3.46
C MET A 65 2.61 -3.30 -4.62
N ILE A 66 3.20 -4.50 -4.56
CA ILE A 66 2.94 -5.57 -5.53
C ILE A 66 1.46 -5.98 -5.46
N LEU A 67 0.90 -6.15 -4.26
CA LEU A 67 -0.52 -6.47 -4.08
C LEU A 67 -1.44 -5.35 -4.57
N VAL A 68 -1.12 -4.09 -4.25
CA VAL A 68 -1.86 -2.91 -4.71
C VAL A 68 -1.89 -2.87 -6.23
N ASN A 69 -0.72 -3.00 -6.88
CA ASN A 69 -0.66 -2.98 -8.33
C ASN A 69 -1.45 -4.14 -8.96
N TRP A 70 -1.35 -5.33 -8.39
CA TRP A 70 -2.15 -6.48 -8.83
C TRP A 70 -3.66 -6.21 -8.72
N ILE A 71 -4.14 -5.63 -7.62
CA ILE A 71 -5.56 -5.27 -7.43
C ILE A 71 -6.01 -4.24 -8.48
N LEU A 72 -5.23 -3.18 -8.67
CA LEU A 72 -5.57 -2.10 -9.61
C LEU A 72 -5.55 -2.57 -11.06
N GLU A 73 -4.55 -3.36 -11.45
CA GLU A 73 -4.46 -3.91 -12.80
C GLU A 73 -5.60 -4.89 -13.10
N THR A 74 -5.93 -5.78 -12.16
CA THR A 74 -7.02 -6.74 -12.34
C THR A 74 -8.37 -6.04 -12.40
N ALA A 75 -8.59 -5.00 -11.58
CA ALA A 75 -9.77 -4.16 -11.65
C ALA A 75 -9.90 -3.42 -12.99
N ARG A 76 -8.81 -2.81 -13.50
CA ARG A 76 -8.80 -2.15 -14.83
C ARG A 76 -9.14 -3.11 -15.96
N LYS A 77 -8.74 -4.37 -15.83
CA LYS A 77 -9.05 -5.43 -16.79
C LYS A 77 -10.44 -6.04 -16.59
N GLY A 78 -11.30 -5.47 -15.74
CA GLY A 78 -12.67 -5.90 -15.52
C GLY A 78 -12.84 -7.08 -14.55
N PHE A 79 -11.79 -7.43 -13.79
CA PHE A 79 -11.81 -8.51 -12.80
C PHE A 79 -11.49 -7.95 -11.40
N PRO A 80 -12.39 -7.14 -10.81
CA PRO A 80 -12.18 -6.62 -9.46
C PRO A 80 -12.09 -7.77 -8.45
N LYS A 81 -11.19 -7.62 -7.48
CA LYS A 81 -10.94 -8.62 -6.44
C LYS A 81 -11.78 -8.35 -5.20
N LYS A 82 -12.29 -9.42 -4.58
CA LYS A 82 -12.99 -9.35 -3.30
C LYS A 82 -11.98 -9.37 -2.16
N ALA A 83 -12.41 -8.88 -0.99
CA ALA A 83 -11.59 -8.94 0.24
C ALA A 83 -11.12 -10.37 0.57
N ASN A 84 -11.94 -11.38 0.31
CA ASN A 84 -11.55 -12.78 0.51
C ASN A 84 -10.47 -13.25 -0.47
N ASP A 85 -10.47 -12.77 -1.72
CA ASP A 85 -9.42 -13.11 -2.68
C ASP A 85 -8.08 -12.52 -2.24
N LEU A 86 -8.11 -11.28 -1.72
CA LEU A 86 -6.94 -10.63 -1.13
C LEU A 86 -6.40 -11.44 0.06
N LYS A 87 -7.26 -11.83 1.01
CA LYS A 87 -6.86 -12.65 2.16
C LYS A 87 -6.24 -13.99 1.73
N SER A 88 -6.84 -14.66 0.76
CA SER A 88 -6.33 -15.94 0.23
C SER A 88 -4.99 -15.77 -0.47
N SER A 89 -4.81 -14.69 -1.26
CA SER A 89 -3.53 -14.39 -1.91
C SER A 89 -2.42 -14.15 -0.89
N VAL A 90 -2.70 -13.38 0.17
CA VAL A 90 -1.74 -13.13 1.25
C VAL A 90 -1.43 -14.41 2.03
N GLN A 91 -2.45 -15.25 2.28
CA GLN A 91 -2.26 -16.54 2.94
C GLN A 91 -1.32 -17.44 2.13
N ASN A 92 -1.53 -17.53 0.81
CA ASN A 92 -0.67 -18.31 -0.07
C ASN A 92 0.78 -17.80 -0.06
N PHE A 93 0.96 -16.47 -0.18
CA PHE A 93 2.27 -15.85 -0.10
C PHE A 93 3.00 -16.15 1.22
N LEU A 94 2.29 -16.10 2.35
CA LEU A 94 2.85 -16.42 3.66
C LEU A 94 3.10 -17.92 3.87
N ASN A 95 2.39 -18.79 3.15
CA ASN A 95 2.66 -20.22 3.14
C ASN A 95 3.91 -20.57 2.31
N GLU A 96 4.12 -19.88 1.19
CA GLU A 96 5.32 -20.02 0.35
C GLU A 96 6.56 -19.41 1.02
N HIS A 97 6.37 -18.32 1.77
CA HIS A 97 7.43 -17.64 2.52
C HIS A 97 7.11 -17.64 4.02
N PRO A 98 7.38 -18.76 4.73
CA PRO A 98 7.02 -18.90 6.13
C PRO A 98 7.74 -17.85 6.99
N ARG A 99 6.95 -17.02 7.67
CA ARG A 99 7.42 -15.98 8.61
C ARG A 99 6.57 -16.01 9.86
N LYS A 100 7.16 -15.65 11.01
CA LYS A 100 6.42 -15.49 12.25
C LYS A 100 5.45 -14.31 12.11
N ASN A 101 4.16 -14.61 12.17
CA ASN A 101 3.10 -13.61 12.11
C ASN A 101 2.05 -13.88 13.20
N LEU A 102 1.14 -12.93 13.38
CA LEU A 102 0.06 -12.99 14.38
C LEU A 102 -1.23 -13.61 13.81
N PHE A 103 -1.23 -14.04 12.55
CA PHE A 103 -2.41 -14.56 11.88
C PHE A 103 -2.62 -16.02 12.22
N ASN A 104 -3.89 -16.40 12.39
CA ASN A 104 -4.24 -17.81 12.52
C ASN A 104 -4.10 -18.49 11.14
N ASN A 105 -3.30 -19.55 11.05
CA ASN A 105 -3.02 -20.28 9.80
C ASN A 105 -2.57 -19.38 8.64
N ASN A 106 -1.73 -18.37 8.94
CA ASN A 106 -1.24 -17.38 7.97
C ASN A 106 -2.35 -16.59 7.25
N LYS A 107 -3.60 -16.65 7.71
CA LYS A 107 -4.73 -16.00 7.05
C LYS A 107 -5.06 -14.65 7.69
N PRO A 108 -4.96 -13.53 6.95
CA PRO A 108 -5.35 -12.23 7.49
C PRO A 108 -6.85 -12.15 7.80
N GLY A 109 -7.19 -11.45 8.88
CA GLY A 109 -8.58 -11.16 9.26
C GLY A 109 -9.14 -9.89 8.61
N ASP A 110 -10.40 -9.57 8.91
CA ASP A 110 -11.06 -8.35 8.41
C ASP A 110 -10.40 -7.07 8.90
N GLY A 111 -9.87 -7.07 10.14
CA GLY A 111 -9.13 -5.92 10.68
C GLY A 111 -7.91 -5.57 9.83
N TRP A 112 -7.16 -6.59 9.40
CA TRP A 112 -6.00 -6.39 8.53
C TRP A 112 -6.39 -5.80 7.17
N VAL A 113 -7.50 -6.27 6.57
CA VAL A 113 -7.98 -5.71 5.30
C VAL A 113 -8.36 -4.24 5.45
N LYS A 114 -9.05 -3.87 6.53
CA LYS A 114 -9.40 -2.46 6.82
C LYS A 114 -8.14 -1.59 6.95
N ASP A 115 -7.14 -2.06 7.70
CA ASP A 115 -5.88 -1.33 7.88
C ASP A 115 -5.05 -1.27 6.60
N PHE A 116 -5.13 -2.29 5.74
CA PHE A 116 -4.52 -2.28 4.41
C PHE A 116 -5.17 -1.23 3.51
N LEU A 117 -6.50 -1.21 3.40
CA LEU A 117 -7.22 -0.21 2.60
C LEU A 117 -7.03 1.22 3.13
N LYS A 118 -6.90 1.39 4.45
CA LYS A 118 -6.61 2.70 5.06
C LYS A 118 -5.22 3.24 4.67
N ARG A 119 -4.26 2.35 4.44
CA ARG A 119 -2.89 2.73 4.01
C ARG A 119 -2.81 2.99 2.51
N HIS A 120 -3.69 2.37 1.73
CA HIS A 120 -3.72 2.42 0.27
C HIS A 120 -5.05 3.00 -0.24
N PRO A 121 -5.29 4.31 -0.06
CA PRO A 121 -6.57 4.96 -0.40
C PRO A 121 -6.89 4.95 -1.90
N GLU A 122 -5.93 4.63 -2.76
CA GLU A 122 -6.14 4.38 -4.19
C GLU A 122 -7.02 3.16 -4.48
N ILE A 123 -7.15 2.24 -3.52
CA ILE A 123 -8.07 1.10 -3.63
C ILE A 123 -9.42 1.50 -3.07
N VAL A 124 -10.37 1.74 -3.97
CA VAL A 124 -11.74 2.08 -3.61
C VAL A 124 -12.62 0.84 -3.66
N GLU A 125 -13.24 0.49 -2.53
CA GLU A 125 -14.27 -0.53 -2.49
C GLU A 125 -15.52 -0.03 -3.23
N ARG A 126 -16.03 -0.82 -4.17
CA ARG A 126 -17.22 -0.51 -4.93
C ARG A 126 -18.31 -1.53 -4.64
N SER A 127 -19.52 -1.02 -4.39
CA SER A 127 -20.73 -1.84 -4.40
C SER A 127 -21.21 -2.03 -5.84
N SER A 128 -21.77 -3.20 -6.14
CA SER A 128 -22.40 -3.42 -7.44
C SER A 128 -23.63 -2.52 -7.57
N GLU A 129 -23.61 -1.59 -8.52
CA GLU A 129 -24.77 -0.80 -8.91
C GLU A 129 -25.61 -1.56 -9.93
N SER A 130 -26.91 -1.28 -9.99
CA SER A 130 -27.77 -1.81 -11.05
C SER A 130 -27.33 -1.23 -12.39
N VAL A 131 -27.45 -2.04 -13.46
CA VAL A 131 -27.14 -1.58 -14.80
C VAL A 131 -28.14 -0.48 -15.19
N SER A 132 -27.66 0.75 -15.30
CA SER A 132 -28.47 1.88 -15.74
C SER A 132 -28.79 1.77 -17.24
N ALA A 133 -29.85 2.43 -17.71
CA ALA A 133 -30.18 2.49 -19.14
C ALA A 133 -29.02 3.03 -19.99
N ALA A 134 -28.26 4.01 -19.47
CA ALA A 134 -27.07 4.54 -20.12
C ALA A 134 -25.92 3.52 -20.20
N SER A 135 -25.76 2.69 -19.17
CA SER A 135 -24.77 1.60 -19.15
C SER A 135 -25.18 0.39 -20.01
N ALA A 136 -26.47 0.24 -20.30
CA ALA A 136 -27.01 -0.83 -21.14
C ALA A 136 -26.86 -0.56 -22.65
N CYS A 137 -26.56 0.69 -23.06
CA CYS A 137 -26.27 1.05 -24.45
C CYS A 137 -24.86 0.60 -24.88
N VAL A 138 -24.60 -0.70 -24.84
CA VAL A 138 -23.35 -1.30 -25.34
C VAL A 138 -23.58 -1.82 -26.76
N SER A 139 -22.75 -1.42 -27.72
CA SER A 139 -22.85 -1.92 -29.09
C SER A 139 -22.17 -3.29 -29.26
N GLU A 140 -22.54 -4.04 -30.29
CA GLU A 140 -21.84 -5.30 -30.65
C GLU A 140 -20.34 -5.07 -30.84
N LYS A 141 -19.97 -3.93 -31.43
CA LYS A 141 -18.57 -3.55 -31.65
C LYS A 141 -17.81 -3.43 -30.33
N ASP A 142 -18.42 -2.83 -29.31
CA ASP A 142 -17.80 -2.68 -27.98
C ASP A 142 -17.60 -4.03 -27.31
N ILE A 143 -18.59 -4.93 -27.43
CA ILE A 143 -18.49 -6.30 -26.91
C ILE A 143 -17.34 -7.04 -27.60
N ARG A 144 -17.31 -7.05 -28.94
CA ARG A 144 -16.25 -7.72 -29.72
C ARG A 144 -14.86 -7.14 -29.44
N LEU A 145 -14.75 -5.82 -29.30
CA LEU A 145 -13.51 -5.14 -28.92
C LEU A 145 -13.04 -5.64 -27.55
N ARG A 146 -13.94 -5.69 -26.57
CA ARG A 146 -13.62 -6.14 -25.22
C ARG A 146 -13.12 -7.59 -25.19
N PHE A 147 -13.77 -8.50 -25.92
CA PHE A 147 -13.31 -9.88 -26.04
C PHE A 147 -11.94 -9.98 -26.72
N SER A 148 -11.70 -9.18 -27.76
CA SER A 148 -10.41 -9.14 -28.46
C SER A 148 -9.27 -8.67 -27.55
N GLU A 149 -9.51 -7.65 -26.72
CA GLU A 149 -8.57 -7.18 -25.70
C GLU A 149 -8.27 -8.27 -24.65
N LEU A 150 -9.31 -8.99 -24.21
CA LEU A 150 -9.16 -10.11 -23.27
C LEU A 150 -8.33 -11.25 -23.87
N GLU A 151 -8.60 -11.65 -25.11
CA GLU A 151 -7.81 -12.67 -25.80
C GLU A 151 -6.34 -12.27 -25.91
N THR A 152 -6.08 -11.02 -26.30
CA THR A 152 -4.72 -10.49 -26.40
C THR A 152 -4.02 -10.51 -25.04
N TYR A 153 -4.73 -10.13 -23.98
CA TYR A 153 -4.23 -10.18 -22.62
C TYR A 153 -3.88 -11.60 -22.18
N ILE A 154 -4.78 -12.56 -22.39
CA ILE A 154 -4.56 -13.97 -22.02
C ILE A 154 -3.36 -14.54 -22.78
N LYS A 155 -3.28 -14.32 -24.10
CA LYS A 155 -2.14 -14.76 -24.93
C LYS A 155 -0.80 -14.19 -24.45
N LYS A 156 -0.79 -12.92 -24.06
CA LYS A 156 0.40 -12.27 -23.49
C LYS A 156 0.79 -12.82 -22.12
N MET A 157 -0.19 -13.20 -21.30
CA MET A 157 0.02 -13.79 -19.98
C MET A 157 0.58 -15.21 -20.09
N THR A 158 0.08 -16.02 -21.02
CA THR A 158 0.52 -17.41 -21.23
C THR A 158 1.95 -17.54 -21.74
N TRP A 159 2.51 -16.51 -22.38
CA TRP A 159 3.90 -16.51 -22.88
C TRP A 159 4.95 -16.13 -21.83
N LYS A 160 4.52 -15.79 -20.61
CA LYS A 160 5.40 -15.42 -19.48
C LYS A 160 5.51 -16.51 -18.40
N MET A 161 4.79 -17.62 -18.55
CA MET A 161 5.03 -18.88 -17.82
C MET A 161 5.87 -19.80 -18.69
#